data_AF-A0A2V9YE30-F1
#
_entry.id   AF-A0A2V9YE30-F1
#
_cell.length_a   1.000
_cell.length_b   1.000
_cell.length_c   1.000
_cell.angle_alpha   90.00
_cell.angle_beta   90.00
_cell.angle_gamma   90.00
#
_symmetry.space_group_name_H-M   'P 1'
#
loop_
_entity.id
_entity.type
_entity.pdbx_description
1 polymer ?
#
loop_
_entity_poly.entity_id
_entity_poly.type
_entity_poly.pdbx_seq_one_letter_code
_entity_poly.pdbx_strand_id
1 'polypeptide(L)'
;MPVAKLEDGSWPHPARLPLGCGWSGHCTAPGHEDAVPSQDVLQTFCNLGYASSCGWAPAERRWDAVRFAVVSPGRSLREQERIPSENAARVLRLTVVYEQNNRPAGQGELEFDLSSATWLCRHEDNRIQKMAECFLEAYLRKRS
;
A
#
# COMPACT_ATOMS: atom_id res chain seq x y z
N MET A 1 5.27 -8.71 5.72
CA MET A 1 6.06 -7.60 5.18
C MET A 1 6.47 -7.91 3.75
N PRO A 2 6.03 -7.12 2.77
CA PRO A 2 6.50 -7.25 1.38
C PRO A 2 7.97 -6.84 1.27
N VAL A 3 8.74 -7.59 0.49
CA VAL A 3 10.19 -7.41 0.30
C VAL A 3 10.53 -7.26 -1.19
N ALA A 4 10.01 -8.16 -2.03
CA ALA A 4 10.28 -8.17 -3.47
C ALA A 4 8.99 -8.33 -4.28
N LYS A 5 8.99 -7.84 -5.52
CA LYS A 5 7.87 -8.06 -6.44
C LYS A 5 7.79 -9.53 -6.82
N LEU A 6 6.57 -10.04 -6.92
CA LEU A 6 6.30 -11.39 -7.40
C LEU A 6 6.06 -11.30 -8.92
N GLU A 7 7.04 -11.74 -9.70
CA GLU A 7 7.02 -11.65 -11.18
C GLU A 7 6.20 -12.77 -11.84
N ASP A 8 6.02 -13.90 -11.16
CA ASP A 8 5.37 -15.13 -11.65
C ASP A 8 3.95 -15.34 -11.07
N GLY A 9 3.30 -14.24 -10.70
CA GLY A 9 1.92 -14.24 -10.22
C GLY A 9 0.91 -14.58 -11.32
N SER A 10 0.00 -15.53 -11.05
CA SER A 10 -1.02 -15.98 -12.01
C SER A 10 -2.32 -15.14 -12.03
N TRP A 11 -2.33 -13.95 -11.41
CA TRP A 11 -3.55 -13.15 -11.30
C TRP A 11 -4.01 -12.59 -12.67
N PRO A 12 -5.32 -12.68 -13.00
CA PRO A 12 -5.83 -12.18 -14.28
C PRO A 12 -5.74 -10.64 -14.40
N HIS A 13 -5.80 -9.94 -13.28
CA HIS A 13 -5.69 -8.47 -13.22
C HIS A 13 -4.75 -8.02 -12.08
N PRO A 14 -3.42 -8.17 -12.24
CA PRO A 14 -2.46 -7.84 -11.18
C PRO A 14 -2.53 -6.38 -10.72
N ALA A 15 -2.97 -5.48 -11.61
CA ALA A 15 -3.17 -4.06 -11.31
C ALA A 15 -4.29 -3.77 -10.30
N ARG A 16 -5.20 -4.73 -10.04
CA ARG A 16 -6.30 -4.60 -9.07
C ARG A 16 -5.93 -5.11 -7.68
N LEU A 17 -4.72 -5.67 -7.51
CA LEU A 17 -4.23 -6.08 -6.19
C LEU A 17 -4.03 -4.83 -5.30
N PRO A 18 -4.15 -4.94 -3.96
CA PRO A 18 -4.09 -3.80 -3.05
C PRO A 18 -2.82 -2.95 -3.16
N LEU A 19 -1.69 -3.56 -3.53
CA LEU A 19 -0.40 -2.88 -3.73
C LEU A 19 -0.07 -2.64 -5.22
N GLY A 20 -1.05 -2.78 -6.12
CA GLY A 20 -0.91 -2.54 -7.55
C GLY A 20 -0.17 -3.63 -8.36
N CYS A 21 0.46 -4.59 -7.69
CA CYS A 21 1.00 -5.86 -8.21
C CYS A 21 1.19 -6.87 -7.06
N GLY A 22 1.67 -8.07 -7.38
CA GLY A 22 2.00 -9.08 -6.38
C GLY A 22 3.35 -8.83 -5.72
N TRP A 23 3.48 -9.24 -4.46
CA TRP A 23 4.68 -9.15 -3.66
C TRP A 23 4.94 -10.45 -2.90
N SER A 24 6.22 -10.78 -2.74
CA SER A 24 6.74 -11.80 -1.84
C SER A 24 7.43 -11.14 -0.64
N GLY A 25 7.62 -11.92 0.43
CA GLY A 25 8.27 -11.46 1.64
C GLY A 25 7.90 -12.35 2.81
N HIS A 26 7.92 -11.78 4.01
CA HIS A 26 7.71 -12.51 5.25
C HIS A 26 6.31 -12.27 5.82
N CYS A 27 5.78 -13.21 6.59
CA CYS A 27 4.56 -12.99 7.37
C CYS A 27 4.87 -12.14 8.61
N THR A 28 3.87 -11.40 9.09
CA THR A 28 3.95 -10.61 10.32
C THR A 28 2.80 -10.93 11.27
N ALA A 29 2.14 -12.07 11.03
CA ALA A 29 1.12 -12.57 11.93
C ALA A 29 1.80 -13.24 13.14
N PRO A 30 1.21 -13.12 14.35
CA PRO A 30 1.73 -13.77 15.54
C PRO A 30 1.94 -15.28 15.33
N GLY A 31 3.11 -15.79 15.70
CA GLY A 31 3.50 -17.20 15.54
C GLY A 31 4.07 -17.56 14.16
N HIS A 32 4.08 -16.60 13.23
CA HIS A 32 4.62 -16.75 11.87
C HIS A 32 5.52 -15.56 11.50
N GLU A 33 6.03 -14.83 12.49
CA GLU A 33 6.96 -13.73 12.28
C GLU A 33 8.16 -14.22 11.46
N ASP A 34 8.50 -13.44 10.43
CA ASP A 34 9.62 -13.70 9.53
C ASP A 34 9.51 -14.99 8.70
N ALA A 35 8.45 -15.79 8.86
CA ALA A 35 8.18 -16.95 8.03
C ALA A 35 7.85 -16.53 6.60
N VAL A 36 8.42 -17.20 5.60
CA VAL A 36 8.13 -16.94 4.18
C VAL A 36 6.92 -17.79 3.77
N PRO A 37 5.76 -17.19 3.41
CA PRO A 37 4.64 -17.97 2.90
C PRO A 37 5.00 -18.61 1.55
N SER A 38 4.46 -19.79 1.28
CA SER A 38 4.62 -20.41 -0.04
C SER A 38 3.98 -19.55 -1.14
N GLN A 39 4.41 -19.75 -2.39
CA GLN A 39 3.88 -19.02 -3.53
C GLN A 39 2.36 -19.18 -3.68
N ASP A 40 1.82 -20.39 -3.46
CA ASP A 40 0.38 -20.63 -3.48
C ASP A 40 -0.36 -19.78 -2.43
N VAL A 41 0.16 -19.73 -1.20
CA VAL A 41 -0.42 -18.89 -0.13
C VAL A 41 -0.35 -17.40 -0.48
N LEU A 42 0.76 -16.95 -1.08
CA LEU A 42 0.91 -15.57 -1.55
C LEU A 42 -0.10 -15.24 -2.66
N GLN A 43 -0.31 -16.16 -3.60
CA GLN A 43 -1.21 -15.98 -4.75
C GLN A 43 -2.68 -16.03 -4.38
N THR A 44 -3.06 -17.00 -3.56
CA THR A 44 -4.46 -17.24 -3.19
C THR A 44 -4.93 -16.32 -2.07
N PHE A 45 -4.05 -15.82 -1.20
CA PHE A 45 -4.47 -15.08 0.00
C PHE A 45 -3.73 -13.75 0.22
N CYS A 46 -2.42 -13.78 0.47
CA CYS A 46 -1.71 -12.63 1.06
C CYS A 46 -1.73 -11.37 0.18
N ASN A 47 -1.84 -11.52 -1.14
CA ASN A 47 -1.89 -10.40 -2.08
C ASN A 47 -3.30 -9.96 -2.48
N LEU A 48 -4.37 -10.67 -2.11
CA LEU A 48 -5.73 -10.32 -2.53
C LEU A 48 -6.43 -9.31 -1.63
N GLY A 49 -5.89 -9.08 -0.43
CA GLY A 49 -6.60 -8.38 0.65
C GLY A 49 -7.57 -9.31 1.39
N TYR A 50 -7.96 -8.95 2.61
CA TYR A 50 -8.80 -9.72 3.54
C TYR A 50 -8.24 -11.06 4.02
N ALA A 51 -7.52 -11.81 3.19
CA ALA A 51 -6.84 -13.07 3.50
C ALA A 51 -7.69 -14.01 4.40
N SER A 52 -9.01 -14.05 4.19
CA SER A 52 -9.98 -14.64 5.12
C SER A 52 -9.81 -16.14 5.32
N SER A 53 -9.15 -16.81 4.38
CA SER A 53 -8.88 -18.25 4.41
C SER A 53 -7.39 -18.58 4.56
N CYS A 54 -6.54 -17.59 4.81
CA CYS A 54 -5.14 -17.84 5.14
C CYS A 54 -5.06 -18.42 6.55
N GLY A 55 -4.47 -19.62 6.70
CA GLY A 55 -4.32 -20.26 8.01
C GLY A 55 -3.42 -19.50 8.99
N TRP A 56 -2.64 -18.53 8.52
CA TRP A 56 -1.79 -17.67 9.37
C TRP A 56 -2.46 -16.34 9.71
N ALA A 57 -3.63 -16.03 9.13
CA ALA A 57 -4.31 -14.77 9.43
C ALA A 57 -4.84 -14.80 10.89
N PRO A 58 -4.55 -13.76 11.70
CA PRO A 58 -5.10 -13.68 13.05
C PRO A 58 -6.62 -13.60 13.03
N ALA A 59 -7.28 -14.33 13.94
CA ALA A 59 -8.74 -14.27 14.11
C ALA A 59 -9.21 -12.88 14.53
N GLU A 60 -8.46 -12.25 15.45
CA GLU A 60 -8.66 -10.87 15.85
C GLU A 60 -7.63 -9.97 15.20
N ARG A 61 -8.10 -8.97 14.46
CA ARG A 61 -7.25 -7.99 13.78
C ARG A 61 -7.95 -6.65 13.72
N ARG A 62 -7.15 -5.58 13.81
CA ARG A 62 -7.63 -4.19 13.80
C ARG A 62 -8.32 -3.85 12.47
N TRP A 63 -7.79 -4.37 11.37
CA TRP A 63 -8.30 -4.18 10.01
C TRP A 63 -8.13 -5.47 9.21
N ASP A 64 -9.06 -5.74 8.29
CA ASP A 64 -9.02 -6.90 7.42
C ASP A 64 -8.22 -6.64 6.14
N ALA A 65 -8.27 -5.41 5.64
CA ALA A 65 -7.54 -5.01 4.45
C ALA A 65 -7.08 -3.55 4.57
N VAL A 66 -5.96 -3.26 3.88
CA VAL A 66 -5.41 -1.92 3.70
C VAL A 66 -5.34 -1.66 2.21
N ARG A 67 -5.93 -0.56 1.75
CA ARG A 67 -5.93 -0.14 0.36
C ARG A 67 -5.27 1.21 0.21
N PHE A 68 -4.65 1.43 -0.94
CA PHE A 68 -4.02 2.69 -1.29
C PHE A 68 -4.58 3.22 -2.61
N ALA A 69 -4.67 4.53 -2.70
CA ALA A 69 -5.03 5.24 -3.92
C ALA A 69 -4.21 6.52 -4.03
N VAL A 70 -3.86 6.90 -5.26
CA VAL A 70 -3.30 8.23 -5.51
C VAL A 70 -4.45 9.21 -5.66
N VAL A 71 -4.41 10.28 -4.87
CA VAL A 71 -5.36 11.38 -5.00
C VAL A 71 -4.86 12.25 -6.14
N SER A 72 -5.69 12.45 -7.17
CA SER A 72 -5.38 13.41 -8.24
C SER A 72 -4.99 14.75 -7.63
N PRO A 73 -4.02 15.48 -8.19
CA PRO A 73 -3.66 16.81 -7.71
C PRO A 73 -4.81 17.79 -8.00
N GLY A 74 -5.88 17.72 -7.22
CA GLY A 74 -6.66 18.88 -6.88
C GLY A 74 -5.79 19.67 -5.91
N ARG A 75 -5.60 20.97 -6.19
CA ARG A 75 -4.84 21.88 -5.33
C ARG A 75 -5.23 21.62 -3.88
N SER A 76 -4.27 21.29 -3.03
CA SER A 76 -4.58 21.17 -1.61
C SER A 76 -5.17 22.50 -1.12
N LEU A 77 -6.03 22.45 -0.09
CA LEU A 77 -6.52 23.67 0.56
C LEU A 77 -5.36 24.58 1.03
N ARG A 78 -4.18 24.00 1.29
CA ARG A 78 -2.94 24.72 1.66
C ARG A 78 -2.19 25.34 0.45
N GLU A 79 -2.34 24.78 -0.75
CA GLU A 79 -1.81 25.35 -2.00
C GLU A 79 -2.72 26.44 -2.57
N GLN A 80 -3.97 26.53 -2.10
CA GLN A 80 -4.90 27.58 -2.49
C GLN A 80 -4.49 28.97 -1.97
N GLU A 81 -3.67 29.00 -0.90
CA GLU A 81 -3.19 30.23 -0.25
C GLU A 81 -1.73 30.58 -0.55
N ARG A 82 -0.98 29.71 -1.25
CA ARG A 82 0.43 29.96 -1.61
C ARG A 82 0.59 30.35 -3.07
N ILE A 83 1.31 31.45 -3.29
CA ILE A 83 1.79 31.89 -4.62
C ILE A 83 2.56 30.71 -5.25
N PRO A 84 2.28 30.31 -6.50
CA PRO A 84 3.01 29.23 -7.15
C PRO A 84 4.49 29.63 -7.25
N SER A 85 5.36 28.90 -6.54
CA SER A 85 6.80 29.02 -6.72
C SER A 85 7.19 28.24 -7.97
N GLU A 86 8.09 28.78 -8.80
CA GLU A 86 8.65 28.13 -9.99
C GLU A 86 9.38 26.80 -9.67
N ASN A 87 9.65 26.52 -8.39
CA ASN A 87 10.17 25.25 -7.86
C ASN A 87 9.12 24.48 -7.02
N ALA A 88 7.85 24.48 -7.43
CA ALA A 88 6.83 23.67 -6.75
C ALA A 88 7.24 22.19 -6.77
N ALA A 89 7.66 21.66 -5.61
CA ALA A 89 7.91 20.24 -5.42
C ALA A 89 6.71 19.44 -5.93
N ARG A 90 6.94 18.42 -6.77
CA ARG A 90 5.86 17.61 -7.33
C ARG A 90 5.42 16.60 -6.28
N VAL A 91 4.62 17.05 -5.32
CA VAL A 91 4.11 16.22 -4.23
C VAL A 91 3.00 15.30 -4.75
N LEU A 92 3.17 14.00 -4.54
CA LEU A 92 2.16 12.97 -4.75
C LEU A 92 1.44 12.69 -3.43
N ARG A 93 0.11 12.80 -3.44
CA ARG A 93 -0.74 12.47 -2.29
C ARG A 93 -1.30 11.05 -2.44
N LEU A 94 -1.17 10.26 -1.39
CA LEU A 94 -1.76 8.92 -1.30
C LEU A 94 -2.79 8.92 -0.17
N THR A 95 -3.96 8.35 -0.42
CA THR A 95 -4.90 7.98 0.63
C THR A 95 -4.70 6.51 0.97
N VAL A 96 -4.58 6.21 2.25
CA VAL A 96 -4.68 4.86 2.79
C VAL A 96 -6.07 4.67 3.38
N VAL A 97 -6.75 3.57 3.02
CA VAL A 97 -8.07 3.20 3.54
C VAL A 97 -7.95 1.88 4.28
N TYR A 98 -8.49 1.85 5.48
CA TYR A 98 -8.60 0.65 6.30
C TYR A 98 -10.00 0.09 6.16
N GLU A 99 -10.10 -1.21 5.91
CA GLU A 99 -11.38 -1.89 5.78
C GLU A 99 -11.57 -2.93 6.88
N GLN A 100 -12.79 -3.00 7.42
CA GLN A 100 -13.24 -4.04 8.35
C GLN A 100 -14.61 -4.53 7.90
N ASN A 101 -14.80 -5.85 7.81
CA ASN A 101 -16.03 -6.49 7.31
C ASN A 101 -16.51 -5.95 5.96
N ASN A 102 -15.58 -5.73 5.03
CA ASN A 102 -15.84 -5.15 3.70
C ASN A 102 -16.37 -3.71 3.71
N ARG A 103 -16.12 -2.96 4.80
CA ARG A 103 -16.56 -1.57 4.96
C ARG A 103 -15.38 -0.68 5.35
N PRO A 104 -15.36 0.60 4.92
CA PRO A 104 -14.40 1.57 5.42
C PRO A 104 -14.49 1.68 6.95
N ALA A 105 -13.37 1.46 7.62
CA ALA A 105 -13.22 1.55 9.07
C ALA A 105 -12.32 2.73 9.50
N GLY A 106 -11.60 3.33 8.54
CA GLY A 106 -10.79 4.52 8.74
C GLY A 106 -9.98 4.86 7.49
N GLN A 107 -9.30 5.99 7.53
CA GLN A 107 -8.40 6.42 6.46
C GLN A 107 -7.26 7.26 7.01
N GLY A 108 -6.23 7.45 6.19
CA GLY A 108 -5.11 8.36 6.44
C GLY A 108 -4.56 8.93 5.14
N GLU A 109 -3.68 9.91 5.26
CA GLU A 109 -3.02 10.56 4.14
C GLU A 109 -1.51 10.45 4.25
N LEU A 110 -0.86 10.16 3.13
CA LEU A 110 0.59 10.12 2.99
C LEU A 110 1.01 11.04 1.85
N GLU A 111 2.19 11.63 1.98
CA GLU A 111 2.72 12.57 0.99
C GLU A 111 4.13 12.18 0.62
N PHE A 112 4.40 12.12 -0.69
CA PHE A 112 5.71 11.80 -1.24
C PHE A 112 6.15 12.88 -2.22
N ASP A 113 7.31 13.48 -1.99
CA ASP A 113 7.92 14.42 -2.93
C ASP A 113 8.65 13.67 -4.04
N LEU A 114 8.15 13.78 -5.28
CA LEU A 114 8.75 13.15 -6.44
C LEU A 114 10.10 13.78 -6.83
N SER A 115 10.34 15.05 -6.48
CA SER A 115 11.57 15.75 -6.85
C SER A 115 12.76 15.27 -6.02
N SER A 116 12.57 15.12 -4.70
CA SER A 116 13.61 14.61 -3.80
C SER A 116 13.56 13.10 -3.57
N ALA A 117 12.51 12.43 -4.06
CA ALA A 117 12.22 11.03 -3.79
C ALA A 117 12.12 10.71 -2.27
N THR A 118 11.48 11.61 -1.51
CA THR A 118 11.34 11.47 -0.05
C THR A 118 9.87 11.52 0.41
N TRP A 119 9.58 10.84 1.52
CA TRP A 119 8.27 10.93 2.16
C TRP A 119 8.20 12.19 3.03
N LEU A 120 7.25 13.07 2.74
CA LEU A 120 6.95 14.26 3.53
C LEU A 120 6.01 13.94 4.70
N CYS A 121 5.08 13.01 4.49
CA CYS A 121 4.18 12.47 5.51
C CYS A 121 4.18 10.95 5.44
N ARG A 122 4.53 10.30 6.56
CA ARG A 122 4.67 8.84 6.70
C ARG A 122 3.59 8.29 7.63
N HIS A 123 3.28 7.01 7.47
CA HIS A 123 2.43 6.29 8.39
C HIS A 123 3.22 5.90 9.65
N GLU A 124 2.58 5.91 10.83
CA GLU A 124 3.19 5.52 12.12
C GLU A 124 3.53 4.03 12.21
N ASP A 125 2.64 3.16 11.70
CA ASP A 125 2.88 1.72 11.59
C ASP A 125 3.82 1.45 10.41
N ASN A 126 5.03 0.96 10.71
CA ASN A 126 6.06 0.62 9.73
C ASN A 126 5.60 -0.41 8.69
N ARG A 127 4.67 -1.31 9.03
CA ARG A 127 4.13 -2.29 8.08
C ARG A 127 3.26 -1.61 7.04
N ILE A 128 2.41 -0.68 7.47
CA ILE A 128 1.57 0.11 6.55
C ILE A 128 2.43 1.04 5.71
N GLN A 129 3.44 1.67 6.31
CA GLN A 129 4.38 2.51 5.58
C GLN A 129 5.12 1.71 4.49
N LYS A 130 5.57 0.48 4.79
CA LYS A 130 6.20 -0.38 3.79
C LYS A 130 5.24 -0.80 2.68
N MET A 131 3.97 -1.08 3.01
CA MET A 131 2.93 -1.32 2.00
C MET A 131 2.70 -0.10 1.10
N ALA A 132 2.72 1.12 1.66
CA ALA A 132 2.62 2.35 0.88
C ALA A 132 3.80 2.53 -0.08
N GLU A 133 5.02 2.22 0.35
CA GLU A 133 6.23 2.22 -0.49
C GLU A 133 6.09 1.23 -1.67
N CYS A 134 5.64 0.01 -1.40
CA CYS A 134 5.38 -0.99 -2.44
C CYS A 134 4.31 -0.54 -3.44
N PHE A 135 3.20 0.03 -2.95
CA PHE A 135 2.15 0.58 -3.81
C PHE A 135 2.67 1.73 -4.67
N LEU A 136 3.43 2.66 -4.08
CA LEU A 136 4.02 3.79 -4.77
C LEU A 136 4.97 3.32 -5.89
N GLU A 137 5.83 2.33 -5.60
CA GLU A 137 6.74 1.76 -6.59
C GLU A 137 5.98 1.13 -7.77
N ALA A 138 4.91 0.38 -7.49
CA ALA A 138 4.07 -0.20 -8.52
C ALA A 138 3.31 0.86 -9.35
N TYR A 139 2.88 1.94 -8.70
CA TYR A 139 2.18 3.05 -9.34
C TYR A 139 3.09 3.85 -10.27
N LEU A 140 4.29 4.23 -9.82
CA LEU A 140 5.23 5.04 -10.61
C LEU A 140 5.70 4.30 -11.87
N ARG A 141 5.95 2.98 -11.77
CA ARG A 141 6.34 2.16 -12.94
C ARG A 141 5.27 2.08 -14.03
N LYS A 142 3.98 2.24 -13.69
CA LYS A 142 2.89 2.28 -14.69
C LYS A 142 2.77 3.63 -15.39
N ARG A 143 3.39 4.68 -14.85
CA ARG A 143 3.31 6.06 -15.38
C ARG A 143 4.55 6.46 -16.17
N SER A 144 5.64 5.71 -16.05
CA SER A 144 6.84 5.82 -16.90
C SER A 144 6.61 5.11 -18.23
#